data_AF-A0A7C2P9Q1-F1
#
_entry.id   AF-A0A7C2P9Q1-F1
#
_cell.length_a   1.000
_cell.length_b   1.000
_cell.length_c   1.000
_cell.angle_alpha   90.00
_cell.angle_beta   90.00
_cell.angle_gamma   90.00
#
_symmetry.space_group_name_H-M   'P 1'
#
loop_
_entity.id
_entity.type
_entity.pdbx_description
1 polymer ?
#
loop_
_entity_poly.entity_id
_entity_poly.type
_entity_poly.pdbx_seq_one_letter_code
_entity_poly.pdbx_strand_id
1 'polypeptide(L)'
;MDVAPPRALGLLIGVALLLAGVAAVVLGLGELVEAEISPALVLWAALPIAGAGVAGIAAYRLYGLATARYAVDRDGIGIRWGLALEEMPLGQARVERPPQDRLASLRPRGGVRWPGCVVGTQDVPGLGPVEFFATRGGSGLLLVRSAERTLAISPPDPEAFLRAFTAALRQGSLRPVTPVSSRPDLFATRLWRDPAARLLIFVGTGLPLVLLGFLGLRASSLPKAVPFGFDAQGLPDSPAPPGRLLLLPLIGGLCWTIDLALGSAFYRRQSDRILGYAMWGLGIVVNLLLWAAAIALISAAASGF
;
A
#
# COMPACT_ATOMS: atom_id res chain seq x y z
N MET A 1 27.88 14.18 11.66
CA MET A 1 26.65 14.87 12.14
C MET A 1 25.48 13.92 11.95
N ASP A 2 24.74 13.56 13.00
CA ASP A 2 23.51 12.75 12.92
C ASP A 2 22.33 13.61 13.39
N VAL A 3 21.30 13.75 12.56
CA VAL A 3 20.16 14.63 12.81
C VAL A 3 18.85 13.95 12.41
N ALA A 4 17.86 14.03 13.29
CA ALA A 4 16.50 13.59 12.99
C ALA A 4 15.65 14.76 12.44
N PRO A 5 14.82 14.54 11.42
CA PRO A 5 13.92 15.56 10.90
C PRO A 5 12.81 15.93 11.92
N PRO A 6 12.18 17.11 11.78
CA PRO A 6 11.02 17.46 12.59
C PRO A 6 9.85 16.53 12.25
N ARG A 7 9.46 15.68 13.22
CA ARG A 7 8.52 14.57 13.03
C ARG A 7 7.19 14.69 13.77
N ALA A 8 7.02 15.68 14.66
CA ALA A 8 5.87 15.78 15.56
C ALA A 8 4.51 15.82 14.82
N LEU A 9 4.36 16.70 13.82
CA LEU A 9 3.12 16.80 13.03
C LEU A 9 2.84 15.53 12.23
N GLY A 10 3.89 14.96 11.60
CA GLY A 10 3.78 13.76 10.79
C GLY A 10 3.43 12.52 11.62
N LEU A 11 3.95 12.44 12.85
CA LEU A 11 3.60 11.40 13.82
C LEU A 11 2.17 11.57 14.32
N LEU A 12 1.75 12.79 14.66
CA LEU A 12 0.38 13.05 15.15
C LEU A 12 -0.66 12.63 14.11
N ILE A 13 -0.52 13.11 12.87
CA ILE A 13 -1.44 12.75 11.79
C ILE A 13 -1.36 11.25 11.47
N GLY A 14 -0.16 10.68 11.45
CA GLY A 14 0.02 9.25 11.21
C GLY A 14 -0.65 8.40 12.29
N VAL A 15 -0.55 8.77 13.56
CA VAL A 15 -1.21 8.07 14.68
C VAL A 15 -2.72 8.23 14.59
N ALA A 16 -3.23 9.42 14.28
CA ALA A 16 -4.65 9.63 14.08
C ALA A 16 -5.21 8.76 12.93
N LEU A 17 -4.50 8.67 11.81
CA LEU A 17 -4.87 7.79 10.68
C LEU A 17 -4.80 6.31 11.06
N LEU A 18 -3.80 5.90 11.82
CA LEU A 18 -3.68 4.53 12.30
C LEU A 18 -4.86 4.18 13.22
N LEU A 19 -5.17 5.03 14.19
CA LEU A 19 -6.29 4.82 15.11
C LEU A 19 -7.62 4.82 14.38
N ALA A 20 -7.84 5.75 13.43
CA ALA A 20 -9.05 5.77 12.61
C ALA A 20 -9.18 4.49 11.76
N GLY A 21 -8.09 4.02 11.15
CA GLY A 21 -8.07 2.77 10.39
C GLY A 21 -8.38 1.54 11.26
N VAL A 22 -7.78 1.45 12.45
CA VAL A 22 -8.06 0.37 13.41
C VAL A 22 -9.50 0.44 13.92
N ALA A 23 -10.01 1.64 14.22
CA ALA A 23 -11.39 1.82 14.63
C ALA A 23 -12.37 1.38 13.53
N ALA A 24 -12.11 1.72 12.26
CA ALA A 24 -12.90 1.27 11.12
C ALA A 24 -12.90 -0.28 11.00
N VAL A 25 -11.77 -0.94 11.26
CA VAL A 25 -11.69 -2.40 11.30
C VAL A 25 -12.56 -2.96 12.42
N VAL A 26 -12.41 -2.47 13.65
CA VAL A 26 -13.16 -2.96 14.81
C VAL A 26 -14.65 -2.74 14.64
N LEU A 27 -15.07 -1.55 14.20
CA LEU A 27 -16.48 -1.22 13.97
C LEU A 27 -17.07 -2.08 12.85
N GLY A 28 -16.39 -2.20 11.71
CA GLY A 28 -16.88 -2.99 10.59
C GLY A 28 -17.01 -4.48 10.94
N LEU A 29 -16.04 -5.04 11.65
CA LEU A 29 -16.11 -6.42 12.13
C LEU A 29 -17.19 -6.62 13.20
N GLY A 30 -17.38 -5.66 14.10
CA GLY A 30 -18.45 -5.70 15.11
C GLY A 30 -19.83 -5.75 14.46
N GLU A 31 -20.09 -4.84 13.51
CA GLU A 31 -21.35 -4.80 12.76
C GLU A 31 -21.55 -6.07 11.92
N LEU A 32 -20.49 -6.63 11.31
CA LEU A 32 -20.57 -7.89 10.55
C LEU A 32 -21.04 -9.09 11.38
N VAL A 33 -20.76 -9.11 12.70
CA VAL A 33 -21.16 -10.21 13.59
C VAL A 33 -22.65 -10.15 13.91
N GLU A 34 -23.21 -8.94 14.02
CA GLU A 34 -24.62 -8.72 14.38
C GLU A 34 -25.52 -8.46 13.16
N ALA A 35 -24.93 -8.21 11.98
CA ALA A 35 -25.67 -7.81 10.80
C ALA A 35 -26.63 -8.90 10.29
N GLU A 36 -27.88 -8.50 10.12
CA GLU A 36 -28.84 -9.25 9.33
C GLU A 36 -28.46 -9.23 7.83
N ILE A 37 -28.91 -10.25 7.10
CA ILE A 37 -28.65 -10.39 5.67
C ILE A 37 -29.31 -9.21 4.92
N SER A 38 -28.51 -8.20 4.61
CA SER A 38 -28.95 -6.95 4.03
C SER A 38 -27.90 -6.38 3.07
N PRO A 39 -28.26 -5.42 2.20
CA PRO A 39 -27.30 -4.77 1.33
C PRO A 39 -26.19 -4.01 2.10
N ALA A 40 -26.45 -3.63 3.35
CA ALA A 40 -25.49 -2.95 4.22
C ALA A 40 -24.27 -3.84 4.55
N LEU A 41 -24.39 -5.16 4.40
CA LEU A 41 -23.31 -6.11 4.63
C LEU A 41 -22.06 -5.81 3.78
N VAL A 42 -22.23 -5.23 2.58
CA VAL A 42 -21.10 -4.77 1.74
C VAL A 42 -20.36 -3.63 2.40
N LEU A 43 -21.07 -2.66 2.97
CA LEU A 43 -20.46 -1.53 3.65
C LEU A 43 -19.66 -2.03 4.86
N TRP A 44 -20.25 -2.93 5.65
CA TRP A 44 -19.60 -3.52 6.81
C TRP A 44 -18.42 -4.42 6.45
N ALA A 45 -18.43 -5.08 5.29
CA ALA A 45 -17.28 -5.83 4.76
C ALA A 45 -16.20 -4.95 4.12
N ALA A 46 -16.59 -3.86 3.45
CA ALA A 46 -15.64 -2.95 2.81
C ALA A 46 -14.90 -2.07 3.84
N LEU A 47 -15.58 -1.71 4.94
CA LEU A 47 -15.02 -0.86 5.99
C LEU A 47 -13.73 -1.43 6.64
N PRO A 48 -13.65 -2.70 7.08
CA PRO A 48 -12.43 -3.26 7.63
C PRO A 48 -11.33 -3.43 6.58
N ILE A 49 -11.68 -3.70 5.32
CA ILE A 49 -10.68 -3.77 4.24
C ILE A 49 -10.04 -2.40 4.02
N ALA A 50 -10.87 -1.35 3.89
CA ALA A 50 -10.40 0.03 3.74
C ALA A 50 -9.62 0.49 4.98
N GLY A 51 -10.15 0.21 6.18
CA GLY A 51 -9.54 0.51 7.47
C GLY A 51 -8.17 -0.14 7.63
N ALA A 52 -8.03 -1.43 7.30
CA ALA A 52 -6.77 -2.15 7.32
C ALA A 52 -5.77 -1.57 6.31
N GLY A 53 -6.22 -1.19 5.12
CA GLY A 53 -5.39 -0.50 4.12
C GLY A 53 -4.85 0.83 4.63
N VAL A 54 -5.71 1.67 5.21
CA VAL A 54 -5.31 2.96 5.82
C VAL A 54 -4.36 2.73 7.00
N ALA A 55 -4.69 1.80 7.91
CA ALA A 55 -3.87 1.47 9.07
C ALA A 55 -2.48 0.95 8.66
N GLY A 56 -2.41 0.05 7.67
CA GLY A 56 -1.14 -0.47 7.16
C GLY A 56 -0.25 0.60 6.55
N ILE A 57 -0.83 1.50 5.72
CA ILE A 57 -0.10 2.64 5.16
C ILE A 57 0.38 3.58 6.28
N ALA A 58 -0.49 3.89 7.25
CA ALA A 58 -0.17 4.75 8.39
C ALA A 58 0.95 4.14 9.25
N ALA A 59 0.84 2.88 9.64
CA ALA A 59 1.84 2.15 10.43
C ALA A 59 3.20 2.12 9.74
N TYR A 60 3.22 1.80 8.44
CA TYR A 60 4.45 1.77 7.66
C TYR A 60 5.14 3.14 7.59
N ARG A 61 4.38 4.21 7.35
CA ARG A 61 4.92 5.58 7.30
C ARG A 61 5.34 6.09 8.68
N LEU A 62 4.60 5.75 9.74
CA LEU A 62 4.95 6.04 11.12
C LEU A 62 6.29 5.38 11.50
N TYR A 63 6.46 4.11 11.13
CA TYR A 63 7.74 3.40 11.32
C TYR A 63 8.88 4.10 10.58
N GLY A 64 8.63 4.55 9.34
CA GLY A 64 9.55 5.39 8.57
C GLY A 64 9.97 6.67 9.30
N LEU A 65 9.01 7.43 9.80
CA LEU A 65 9.23 8.68 10.53
C LEU A 65 9.90 8.48 11.89
N ALA A 66 9.55 7.40 12.60
CA ALA A 66 10.10 7.09 13.92
C ALA A 66 11.61 6.77 13.85
N THR A 67 12.04 6.16 12.74
CA THR A 67 13.43 5.76 12.50
C THR A 67 14.21 6.72 11.59
N ALA A 68 13.55 7.77 11.08
CA ALA A 68 14.12 8.76 10.17
C ALA A 68 15.36 9.43 10.78
N ARG A 69 16.51 9.29 10.10
CA ARG A 69 17.78 9.93 10.47
C ARG A 69 18.58 10.30 9.24
N TYR A 70 19.25 11.46 9.32
CA TYR A 70 20.22 11.92 8.34
C TYR A 70 21.60 11.96 8.99
N ALA A 71 22.50 11.13 8.50
CA ALA A 71 23.89 11.10 8.93
C ALA A 71 24.79 11.67 7.82
N VAL A 72 25.69 12.57 8.20
CA VAL A 72 26.78 13.06 7.35
C VAL A 72 28.07 12.71 8.07
N ASP A 73 28.91 11.90 7.42
CA ASP A 73 30.24 11.55 7.90
C ASP A 73 31.30 11.95 6.85
N ARG A 74 32.57 11.83 7.20
CA ARG A 74 33.71 12.05 6.28
C ARG A 74 33.72 11.09 5.09
N ASP A 75 33.12 9.92 5.28
CA ASP A 75 33.14 8.80 4.33
C ASP A 75 31.87 8.77 3.45
N GLY A 76 30.75 9.36 3.89
CA GLY A 76 29.52 9.41 3.10
C GLY A 76 28.32 10.11 3.75
N ILE A 77 27.23 10.21 2.99
CA ILE A 77 25.90 10.62 3.47
C ILE A 77 25.05 9.37 3.64
N GLY A 78 24.54 9.16 4.86
CA GLY A 78 23.59 8.11 5.21
C GLY A 78 22.18 8.67 5.41
N ILE A 79 21.18 8.09 4.75
CA ILE A 79 19.77 8.38 4.97
C ILE A 79 19.11 7.09 5.43
N ARG A 80 18.57 7.11 6.64
CA ARG A 80 17.79 6.00 7.19
C ARG A 80 16.34 6.42 7.30
N TRP A 81 15.43 5.65 6.73
CA TRP A 81 13.99 5.91 6.76
C TRP A 81 13.20 4.59 6.80
N GLY A 82 12.85 4.13 8.00
CA GLY A 82 12.15 2.85 8.18
C GLY A 82 13.05 1.69 7.82
N LEU A 83 12.61 0.93 6.82
CA LEU A 83 13.37 -0.18 6.24
C LEU A 83 14.27 0.27 5.08
N ALA A 84 14.20 1.54 4.67
CA ALA A 84 15.08 2.09 3.67
C ALA A 84 16.38 2.56 4.33
N LEU A 85 17.50 2.04 3.82
CA LEU A 85 18.85 2.51 4.15
C LEU A 85 19.55 2.90 2.86
N GLU A 86 20.05 4.12 2.82
CA GLU A 86 20.83 4.64 1.71
C GLU A 86 22.13 5.21 2.22
N GLU A 87 23.24 4.72 1.68
CA GLU A 87 24.57 5.26 1.93
C GLU A 87 25.20 5.67 0.60
N MET A 88 25.53 6.96 0.49
CA MET A 88 26.15 7.56 -0.69
C MET A 88 27.57 8.01 -0.36
N PRO A 89 28.57 7.65 -1.19
CA PRO A 89 29.95 8.12 -0.99
C PRO A 89 30.04 9.63 -1.16
N LEU A 90 30.79 10.29 -0.28
CA LEU A 90 30.85 11.76 -0.24
C LEU A 90 31.37 12.37 -1.55
N GLY A 91 32.32 11.70 -2.21
CA GLY A 91 32.93 12.18 -3.46
C GLY A 91 32.00 12.16 -4.69
N GLN A 92 30.87 11.46 -4.61
CA GLN A 92 29.89 11.37 -5.70
C GLN A 92 28.61 12.14 -5.40
N ALA A 93 28.42 12.58 -4.15
CA ALA A 93 27.25 13.34 -3.72
C ALA A 93 27.47 14.85 -3.89
N ARG A 94 26.50 15.56 -4.46
CA ARG A 94 26.40 17.02 -4.47
C ARG A 94 25.14 17.44 -3.73
N VAL A 95 25.30 18.21 -2.67
CA VAL A 95 24.16 18.77 -1.92
C VAL A 95 23.94 20.20 -2.39
N GLU A 96 22.76 20.46 -2.96
CA GLU A 96 22.40 21.74 -3.53
C GLU A 96 21.03 22.20 -3.01
N ARG A 97 20.84 23.52 -2.89
CA ARG A 97 19.52 24.08 -2.64
C ARG A 97 18.71 24.03 -3.95
N PRO A 98 17.47 23.53 -3.94
CA PRO A 98 16.61 23.62 -5.11
C PRO A 98 16.37 25.09 -5.50
N PRO A 99 16.39 25.45 -6.79
CA PRO A 99 16.03 26.79 -7.24
C PRO A 99 14.63 27.17 -6.77
N GLN A 100 14.44 28.44 -6.34
CA GLN A 100 13.16 28.90 -5.79
C GLN A 100 11.99 28.69 -6.76
N ASP A 101 12.23 28.88 -8.06
CA ASP A 101 11.24 28.66 -9.13
C ASP A 101 10.80 27.19 -9.28
N ARG A 102 11.62 26.24 -8.81
CA ARG A 102 11.32 24.79 -8.87
C ARG A 102 10.75 24.24 -7.56
N LEU A 103 10.68 25.03 -6.48
CA LEU A 103 10.11 24.58 -5.21
C LEU A 103 8.64 24.15 -5.34
N ALA A 104 7.87 24.83 -6.20
CA ALA A 104 6.48 24.49 -6.46
C ALA A 104 6.32 23.17 -7.22
N SER A 105 7.27 22.81 -8.08
CA SER A 105 7.25 21.59 -8.90
C SER A 105 7.82 20.36 -8.19
N LEU A 106 8.59 20.56 -7.10
CA LEU A 106 9.14 19.52 -6.23
C LEU A 106 8.08 18.98 -5.25
N ARG A 107 7.05 18.34 -5.79
CA ARG A 107 6.00 17.66 -5.02
C ARG A 107 5.85 16.22 -5.49
N PRO A 108 6.13 15.22 -4.64
CA PRO A 108 6.09 13.82 -5.05
C PRO A 108 4.80 13.49 -5.81
N ARG A 109 4.89 12.84 -6.97
CA ARG A 109 3.73 12.42 -7.75
C ARG A 109 3.45 10.95 -7.46
N GLY A 110 2.36 10.69 -6.73
CA GLY A 110 1.94 9.34 -6.32
C GLY A 110 2.21 9.03 -4.84
N GLY A 111 1.39 8.14 -4.27
CA GLY A 111 1.41 7.75 -2.85
C GLY A 111 0.59 8.65 -1.91
N VAL A 112 0.21 8.09 -0.76
CA VAL A 112 -0.47 8.81 0.33
C VAL A 112 0.55 9.69 1.05
N ARG A 113 0.24 10.99 1.17
CA ARG A 113 1.09 12.00 1.81
C ARG A 113 0.26 12.79 2.81
N TRP A 114 0.89 13.23 3.90
CA TRP A 114 0.28 14.16 4.84
C TRP A 114 1.32 15.16 5.35
N PRO A 115 0.87 16.31 5.91
CA PRO A 115 1.79 17.27 6.52
C PRO A 115 2.72 16.60 7.54
N GLY A 116 4.03 16.78 7.38
CA GLY A 116 5.02 16.08 8.21
C GLY A 116 5.51 14.73 7.66
N CYS A 117 4.97 14.24 6.55
CA CYS A 117 5.40 13.00 5.88
C CYS A 117 5.34 13.16 4.35
N VAL A 118 6.46 13.57 3.75
CA VAL A 118 6.63 13.78 2.31
C VAL A 118 7.60 12.74 1.77
N VAL A 119 7.09 11.52 1.59
CA VAL A 119 7.85 10.39 1.06
C VAL A 119 7.26 9.92 -0.26
N GLY A 120 8.10 9.74 -1.27
CA GLY A 120 7.68 9.26 -2.59
C GLY A 120 8.69 9.59 -3.69
N THR A 121 8.32 9.30 -4.93
CA THR A 121 9.18 9.54 -6.09
C THR A 121 8.47 10.43 -7.11
N GLN A 122 9.20 11.31 -7.78
CA GLN A 122 8.69 12.12 -8.88
C GLN A 122 9.74 12.24 -9.96
N ASP A 123 9.32 12.12 -11.21
CA ASP A 123 10.17 12.52 -12.32
C ASP A 123 10.07 14.02 -12.54
N VAL A 124 11.21 14.71 -12.43
CA VAL A 124 11.29 16.17 -12.54
C VAL A 124 12.08 16.52 -13.80
N PRO A 125 11.49 17.27 -14.74
CA PRO A 125 12.18 17.68 -15.97
C PRO A 125 13.54 18.34 -15.68
N GLY A 126 14.61 17.79 -16.26
CA GLY A 126 15.99 18.25 -16.11
C GLY A 126 16.73 17.79 -14.84
N LEU A 127 16.06 17.12 -13.89
CA LEU A 127 16.66 16.50 -12.70
C LEU A 127 16.53 14.96 -12.71
N GLY A 128 15.64 14.43 -13.54
CA GLY A 128 15.32 13.00 -13.61
C GLY A 128 14.48 12.55 -12.40
N PRO A 129 14.55 11.26 -12.02
CA PRO A 129 13.81 10.75 -10.87
C PRO A 129 14.36 11.34 -9.56
N VAL A 130 13.52 12.14 -8.89
CA VAL A 130 13.75 12.70 -7.56
C VAL A 130 12.97 11.90 -6.53
N GLU A 131 13.67 11.40 -5.52
CA GLU A 131 13.08 10.66 -4.40
C GLU A 131 13.03 11.55 -3.17
N PHE A 132 11.86 11.68 -2.56
CA PHE A 132 11.63 12.53 -1.40
C PHE A 132 11.69 11.68 -0.13
N PHE A 133 12.56 12.09 0.79
CA PHE A 133 12.66 11.62 2.16
C PHE A 133 12.61 12.84 3.08
N ALA A 134 11.49 13.55 3.04
CA ALA A 134 11.32 14.83 3.72
C ALA A 134 10.11 14.80 4.65
N THR A 135 10.16 15.58 5.73
CA THR A 135 8.99 15.86 6.56
C THR A 135 8.31 17.17 6.17
N ARG A 136 9.00 18.05 5.42
CA ARG A 136 8.47 19.32 4.92
C ARG A 136 8.64 19.42 3.40
N GLY A 137 7.59 19.85 2.71
CA GLY A 137 7.67 20.21 1.29
C GLY A 137 7.92 21.71 1.14
N GLY A 138 8.79 22.12 0.20
CA GLY A 138 9.06 23.53 -0.09
C GLY A 138 10.30 24.10 0.63
N SER A 139 10.14 25.17 1.41
CA SER A 139 11.26 25.89 2.04
C SER A 139 12.03 25.02 3.04
N GLY A 140 13.35 24.99 2.90
CA GLY A 140 14.25 24.15 3.71
C GLY A 140 14.53 22.76 3.14
N LEU A 141 14.07 22.45 1.93
CA LEU A 141 14.44 21.24 1.21
C LEU A 141 15.88 21.35 0.66
N LEU A 142 16.65 20.27 0.77
CA LEU A 142 17.96 20.12 0.13
C LEU A 142 17.90 18.97 -0.86
N LEU A 143 18.52 19.14 -2.02
CA LEU A 143 18.69 18.10 -3.02
C LEU A 143 20.07 17.48 -2.88
N VAL A 144 20.13 16.17 -2.64
CA VAL A 144 21.36 15.37 -2.65
C VAL A 144 21.41 14.61 -3.96
N ARG A 145 22.25 15.07 -4.89
CA ARG A 145 22.45 14.45 -6.22
C ARG A 145 23.62 13.49 -6.16
N SER A 146 23.45 12.30 -6.69
CA SER A 146 24.49 11.32 -6.99
C SER A 146 24.49 11.05 -8.50
N ALA A 147 25.54 10.40 -9.02
CA ALA A 147 25.71 10.10 -10.45
C ALA A 147 24.48 9.43 -11.08
N GLU A 148 23.73 8.64 -10.30
CA GLU A 148 22.56 7.90 -10.79
C GLU A 148 21.22 8.42 -10.29
N ARG A 149 21.16 9.23 -9.22
CA ARG A 149 19.90 9.55 -8.50
C ARG A 149 19.90 10.90 -7.83
N THR A 150 18.72 11.49 -7.66
CA THR A 150 18.51 12.72 -6.89
C THR A 150 17.60 12.44 -5.70
N LEU A 151 18.04 12.79 -4.49
CA LEU A 151 17.25 12.69 -3.26
C LEU A 151 16.86 14.08 -2.76
N ALA A 152 15.69 14.21 -2.17
CA ALA A 152 15.17 15.41 -1.54
C ALA A 152 15.02 15.15 -0.04
N ILE A 153 15.80 15.86 0.79
CA ILE A 153 15.77 15.76 2.25
C ILE A 153 15.36 17.09 2.88
N SER A 154 14.81 17.06 4.09
CA SER A 154 14.46 18.28 4.85
C SER A 154 15.07 18.22 6.25
N PRO A 155 16.38 18.50 6.40
CA PRO A 155 17.00 18.59 7.72
C PRO A 155 16.39 19.76 8.53
N PRO A 156 16.41 19.70 9.88
CA PRO A 156 15.94 20.78 10.74
C PRO A 156 16.63 22.12 10.49
N ASP A 157 17.95 22.09 10.26
CA ASP A 157 18.75 23.25 9.89
C ASP A 157 19.51 22.96 8.59
N PRO A 158 19.00 23.44 7.44
CA PRO A 158 19.65 23.26 6.14
C PRO A 158 21.04 23.89 6.05
N GLU A 159 21.30 24.96 6.81
CA GLU A 159 22.59 25.67 6.77
C GLU A 159 23.65 24.94 7.55
N ALA A 160 23.32 24.48 8.76
CA ALA A 160 24.22 23.64 9.52
C ALA A 160 24.55 22.34 8.76
N PHE A 161 23.56 21.75 8.08
CA PHE A 161 23.78 20.57 7.27
C PHE A 161 24.73 20.82 6.08
N LEU A 162 24.55 21.92 5.34
CA LEU A 162 25.44 22.31 4.24
C LEU A 162 26.88 22.62 4.73
N ARG A 163 27.01 23.29 5.87
CA ARG A 163 28.33 23.56 6.50
C ARG A 163 29.03 22.25 6.89
N ALA A 164 28.31 21.34 7.54
CA ALA A 164 28.84 20.03 7.92
C ALA A 164 29.27 19.21 6.70
N PHE A 165 28.48 19.24 5.62
CA PHE A 165 28.83 18.57 4.37
C PHE A 165 30.09 19.16 3.71
N THR A 166 30.20 20.48 3.66
CA THR A 166 31.39 21.15 3.09
C THR A 166 32.64 20.92 3.94
N ALA A 167 32.49 20.88 5.27
CA ALA A 167 33.57 20.53 6.19
C ALA A 167 34.06 19.09 5.98
N ALA A 168 33.13 18.13 5.81
CA ALA A 168 33.44 16.73 5.52
C ALA A 168 34.15 16.57 4.15
N LEU A 169 33.71 17.30 3.12
CA LEU A 169 34.39 17.31 1.81
C LEU A 169 35.83 17.83 1.89
N ARG A 170 36.07 18.87 2.71
CA ARG A 170 37.41 19.46 2.90
C ARG A 170 38.38 18.52 3.62
N GLN A 171 37.88 17.60 4.44
CA GLN A 171 38.71 16.63 5.18
C GLN A 171 39.23 15.50 4.28
N GLY A 172 38.61 15.28 3.11
CA GLY A 172 38.98 14.20 2.19
C GLY A 172 38.52 12.82 2.70
N SER A 173 38.16 11.94 1.77
CA SER A 173 37.75 10.57 2.11
C SER A 173 38.99 9.70 2.34
N LEU A 174 39.02 8.94 3.45
CA LEU A 174 40.13 8.03 3.77
C LEU A 174 39.89 6.61 3.24
N ARG A 175 38.63 6.25 2.92
CA ARG A 175 38.23 4.98 2.27
C ARG A 175 36.98 5.20 1.42
N PRO A 176 36.93 4.70 0.17
CA PRO A 176 35.70 4.70 -0.60
C PRO A 176 34.67 3.80 0.08
N VAL A 177 33.58 4.37 0.59
CA VAL A 177 32.42 3.60 1.06
C VAL A 177 31.77 2.93 -0.15
N THR A 178 31.47 1.64 -0.04
CA THR A 178 30.70 0.94 -1.06
C THR A 178 29.24 1.44 -0.99
N PRO A 179 28.63 1.92 -2.07
CA PRO A 179 27.25 2.39 -2.05
C PRO A 179 26.32 1.25 -1.62
N VAL A 180 25.57 1.43 -0.53
CA VAL A 180 24.54 0.49 -0.08
C VAL A 180 23.17 1.11 -0.28
N SER A 181 22.34 0.47 -1.10
CA SER A 181 20.94 0.84 -1.30
C SER A 181 20.06 -0.37 -1.02
N SER A 182 19.49 -0.44 0.18
CA SER A 182 18.53 -1.47 0.56
C SER A 182 17.16 -0.82 0.77
N ARG A 183 16.17 -1.15 -0.08
CA ARG A 183 14.86 -0.48 -0.07
C ARG A 183 13.67 -1.42 -0.31
N PRO A 184 12.79 -1.57 0.69
CA PRO A 184 11.44 -2.14 0.53
C PRO A 184 10.43 -1.15 -0.07
N ASP A 185 10.69 0.15 0.03
CA ASP A 185 9.76 1.24 -0.36
C ASP A 185 9.44 1.26 -1.87
N LEU A 186 10.28 0.60 -2.66
CA LEU A 186 10.06 0.40 -4.09
C LEU A 186 8.91 -0.57 -4.37
N PHE A 187 8.57 -1.51 -3.49
CA PHE A 187 7.49 -2.47 -3.74
C PHE A 187 6.13 -1.80 -3.84
N ALA A 188 5.71 -1.05 -2.80
CA ALA A 188 4.42 -0.38 -2.79
C ALA A 188 4.31 0.65 -3.92
N THR A 189 5.36 1.44 -4.13
CA THR A 189 5.39 2.46 -5.20
C THR A 189 5.36 1.83 -6.60
N ARG A 190 6.06 0.70 -6.82
CA ARG A 190 6.02 -0.03 -8.09
C ARG A 190 4.64 -0.64 -8.33
N LEU A 191 4.06 -1.30 -7.32
CA LEU A 191 2.74 -1.90 -7.39
C LEU A 191 1.67 -0.87 -7.79
N TRP A 192 1.73 0.34 -7.21
CA TRP A 192 0.82 1.43 -7.54
C TRP A 192 1.08 2.11 -8.89
N ARG A 193 2.28 1.97 -9.47
CA ARG A 193 2.58 2.48 -10.83
C ARG A 193 2.22 1.48 -11.92
N ASP A 194 2.11 0.20 -11.57
CA ASP A 194 1.77 -0.86 -12.49
C ASP A 194 0.24 -0.93 -12.70
N PRO A 195 -0.28 -0.57 -13.89
CA PRO A 195 -1.72 -0.56 -14.15
C PRO A 195 -2.32 -1.97 -14.13
N ALA A 196 -1.57 -2.99 -14.56
CA ALA A 196 -2.06 -4.37 -14.60
C ALA A 196 -2.21 -4.94 -13.19
N ALA A 197 -1.19 -4.75 -12.34
CA ALA A 197 -1.24 -5.18 -10.95
C ALA A 197 -2.40 -4.51 -10.19
N ARG A 198 -2.56 -3.18 -10.36
CA ARG A 198 -3.68 -2.46 -9.75
C ARG A 198 -5.03 -3.00 -10.22
N LEU A 199 -5.21 -3.19 -11.53
CA LEU A 199 -6.47 -3.69 -12.08
C LEU A 199 -6.81 -5.05 -11.47
N LEU A 200 -5.86 -5.99 -11.45
CA LEU A 200 -6.08 -7.32 -10.88
C LEU A 200 -6.42 -7.25 -9.39
N ILE A 201 -5.73 -6.41 -8.62
CA ILE A 201 -6.01 -6.27 -7.18
C ILE A 201 -7.40 -5.69 -6.94
N PHE A 202 -7.78 -4.64 -7.69
CA PHE A 202 -9.11 -4.03 -7.57
C PHE A 202 -10.23 -4.98 -8.00
N VAL A 203 -10.04 -5.67 -9.13
CA VAL A 203 -11.00 -6.66 -9.64
C VAL A 203 -11.15 -7.82 -8.65
N GLY A 204 -10.04 -8.44 -8.23
CA GLY A 204 -10.08 -9.57 -7.29
C GLY A 204 -10.65 -9.21 -5.93
N THR A 205 -10.40 -8.00 -5.43
CA THR A 205 -11.01 -7.52 -4.16
C THR A 205 -12.50 -7.16 -4.36
N GLY A 206 -12.84 -6.60 -5.51
CA GLY A 206 -14.21 -6.19 -5.84
C GLY A 206 -15.16 -7.35 -6.06
N LEU A 207 -14.74 -8.42 -6.75
CA LEU A 207 -15.60 -9.56 -7.08
C LEU A 207 -16.36 -10.17 -5.88
N PRO A 208 -15.69 -10.54 -4.76
CA PRO A 208 -16.38 -11.11 -3.61
C PRO A 208 -17.27 -10.08 -2.90
N LEU A 209 -16.89 -8.79 -2.89
CA LEU A 209 -17.70 -7.72 -2.31
C LEU A 209 -18.98 -7.45 -3.13
N VAL A 210 -18.87 -7.44 -4.46
CA VAL A 210 -20.03 -7.28 -5.33
C VAL A 210 -20.93 -8.51 -5.22
N LEU A 211 -20.37 -9.72 -5.08
CA LEU A 211 -21.16 -10.93 -4.84
C LEU A 211 -21.92 -10.85 -3.53
N LEU A 212 -21.25 -10.40 -2.46
CA LEU A 212 -21.86 -10.18 -1.16
C LEU A 212 -23.04 -9.20 -1.25
N GLY A 213 -22.86 -8.10 -1.98
CA GLY A 213 -23.91 -7.10 -2.20
C GLY A 213 -25.07 -7.61 -3.03
N PHE A 214 -24.76 -8.35 -4.08
CA PHE A 214 -25.76 -9.00 -4.90
C PHE A 214 -26.63 -9.95 -4.08
N LEU A 215 -26.03 -10.77 -3.21
CA LEU A 215 -26.77 -11.64 -2.29
C LEU A 215 -27.56 -10.85 -1.25
N GLY A 216 -26.99 -9.79 -0.68
CA GLY A 216 -27.67 -8.90 0.26
C GLY A 216 -28.90 -8.21 -0.34
N LEU A 217 -28.83 -7.78 -1.61
CA LEU A 217 -29.96 -7.22 -2.36
C LEU A 217 -31.03 -8.27 -2.68
N ARG A 218 -30.64 -9.52 -2.87
CA ARG A 218 -31.57 -10.63 -3.16
C ARG A 218 -32.14 -11.27 -1.89
N ALA A 219 -31.57 -10.99 -0.72
CA ALA A 219 -31.93 -11.60 0.56
C ALA A 219 -33.44 -11.61 0.85
N SER A 220 -34.12 -10.47 0.65
CA SER A 220 -35.56 -10.33 0.90
C SER A 220 -36.44 -11.02 -0.14
N SER A 221 -35.89 -11.38 -1.30
CA SER A 221 -36.60 -12.04 -2.40
C SER A 221 -36.38 -13.55 -2.47
N LEU A 222 -35.47 -14.09 -1.63
CA LEU A 222 -35.11 -15.50 -1.65
C LEU A 222 -36.15 -16.35 -0.90
N PRO A 223 -36.51 -17.54 -1.41
CA PRO A 223 -37.37 -18.49 -0.70
C PRO A 223 -36.76 -18.92 0.64
N LYS A 224 -37.60 -19.42 1.56
CA LYS A 224 -37.15 -19.88 2.90
C LYS A 224 -36.11 -21.01 2.86
N ALA A 225 -36.05 -21.75 1.76
CA ALA A 225 -35.07 -22.77 1.49
C ALA A 225 -34.52 -22.59 0.06
N VAL A 226 -33.20 -22.65 -0.06
CA VAL A 226 -32.46 -22.48 -1.31
C VAL A 226 -31.57 -23.71 -1.49
N PRO A 227 -31.42 -24.24 -2.72
CA PRO A 227 -30.46 -25.31 -2.96
C PRO A 227 -29.07 -24.92 -2.50
N PHE A 228 -28.34 -25.86 -1.89
CA PHE A 228 -26.93 -25.63 -1.58
C PHE A 228 -26.10 -26.88 -1.87
N GLY A 229 -25.30 -26.80 -2.92
CA GLY A 229 -24.54 -27.93 -3.45
C GLY A 229 -25.14 -28.42 -4.76
N PHE A 230 -24.41 -29.33 -5.39
CA PHE A 230 -24.85 -30.02 -6.60
C PHE A 230 -24.68 -31.53 -6.37
N ASP A 231 -25.66 -32.32 -6.78
CA ASP A 231 -25.57 -33.77 -6.76
C ASP A 231 -24.64 -34.29 -7.87
N ALA A 232 -24.45 -35.62 -7.95
CA ALA A 232 -23.60 -36.25 -8.95
C ALA A 232 -24.12 -36.06 -10.39
N GLN A 233 -25.36 -35.61 -10.56
CA GLN A 233 -26.03 -35.31 -11.81
C GLN A 233 -25.96 -33.82 -12.17
N GLY A 234 -25.34 -32.99 -11.32
CA GLY A 234 -25.24 -31.54 -11.51
C GLY A 234 -26.52 -30.78 -11.17
N LEU A 235 -27.49 -31.44 -10.54
CA LEU A 235 -28.72 -30.82 -10.08
C LEU A 235 -28.49 -30.19 -8.70
N PRO A 236 -29.17 -29.08 -8.40
CA PRO A 236 -29.10 -28.43 -7.09
C PRO A 236 -29.49 -29.40 -5.97
N ASP A 237 -28.69 -29.50 -4.92
CA ASP A 237 -28.87 -30.45 -3.81
C ASP A 237 -29.48 -29.76 -2.56
N SER A 238 -29.73 -30.57 -1.52
CA SER A 238 -30.21 -30.31 -0.16
C SER A 238 -30.66 -28.87 0.16
N PRO A 239 -31.94 -28.67 0.53
CA PRO A 239 -32.45 -27.35 0.89
C PRO A 239 -31.73 -26.78 2.11
N ALA A 240 -31.19 -25.58 1.97
CA ALA A 240 -30.48 -24.87 3.02
C ALA A 240 -31.08 -23.47 3.28
N PRO A 241 -30.84 -22.89 4.47
CA PRO A 241 -31.20 -21.51 4.73
C PRO A 241 -30.50 -20.56 3.74
N PRO A 242 -31.15 -19.46 3.28
CA PRO A 242 -30.56 -18.50 2.34
C PRO A 242 -29.21 -17.93 2.78
N GLY A 243 -29.00 -17.79 4.10
CA GLY A 243 -27.73 -17.35 4.68
C GLY A 243 -26.54 -18.23 4.32
N ARG A 244 -26.76 -19.50 3.95
CA ARG A 244 -25.69 -20.41 3.51
C ARG A 244 -25.06 -19.96 2.19
N LEU A 245 -25.77 -19.21 1.36
CA LEU A 245 -25.19 -18.60 0.15
C LEU A 245 -24.11 -17.57 0.46
N LEU A 246 -24.09 -16.99 1.67
CA LEU A 246 -23.04 -16.05 2.09
C LEU A 246 -21.67 -16.74 2.27
N LEU A 247 -21.63 -18.07 2.32
CA LEU A 247 -20.37 -18.82 2.30
C LEU A 247 -19.62 -18.63 0.98
N LEU A 248 -20.30 -18.40 -0.15
CA LEU A 248 -19.65 -18.22 -1.44
C LEU A 248 -18.76 -16.97 -1.47
N PRO A 249 -19.25 -15.74 -1.17
CA PRO A 249 -18.37 -14.58 -1.10
C PRO A 249 -17.35 -14.66 0.04
N LEU A 250 -17.65 -15.36 1.14
CA LEU A 250 -16.69 -15.56 2.23
C LEU A 250 -15.51 -16.43 1.79
N ILE A 251 -15.78 -17.59 1.18
CA ILE A 251 -14.75 -18.49 0.63
C ILE A 251 -13.96 -17.77 -0.46
N GLY A 252 -14.64 -17.07 -1.38
CA GLY A 252 -14.01 -16.28 -2.44
C GLY A 252 -13.08 -15.20 -1.89
N GLY A 253 -13.49 -14.52 -0.82
CA GLY A 253 -12.69 -13.53 -0.11
C GLY A 253 -11.48 -14.13 0.62
N LEU A 254 -11.63 -15.28 1.27
CA LEU A 254 -10.53 -15.99 1.93
C LEU A 254 -9.47 -16.47 0.92
N CYS A 255 -9.90 -17.13 -0.15
CA CYS A 255 -9.02 -17.55 -1.24
C CYS A 255 -8.29 -16.33 -1.82
N TRP A 256 -9.03 -15.26 -2.14
CA TRP A 256 -8.45 -14.03 -2.65
C TRP A 256 -7.42 -13.42 -1.69
N THR A 257 -7.65 -13.46 -0.39
CA THR A 257 -6.70 -12.91 0.61
C THR A 257 -5.39 -13.70 0.61
N ILE A 258 -5.46 -15.03 0.48
CA ILE A 258 -4.29 -15.90 0.37
C ILE A 258 -3.55 -15.62 -0.94
N ASP A 259 -4.26 -15.56 -2.06
CA ASP A 259 -3.71 -15.28 -3.39
C ASP A 259 -3.08 -13.88 -3.46
N LEU A 260 -3.69 -12.89 -2.80
CA LEU A 260 -3.17 -11.54 -2.69
C LEU A 260 -1.84 -11.53 -1.94
N ALA A 261 -1.75 -12.26 -0.82
CA ALA A 261 -0.52 -12.36 -0.02
C ALA A 261 0.60 -13.09 -0.78
N LEU A 262 0.31 -14.25 -1.36
CA LEU A 262 1.27 -15.03 -2.16
C LEU A 262 1.70 -14.27 -3.42
N GLY A 263 0.74 -13.71 -4.14
CA GLY A 263 1.00 -12.93 -5.35
C GLY A 263 1.87 -11.70 -5.06
N SER A 264 1.60 -11.01 -3.94
CA SER A 264 2.44 -9.92 -3.46
C SER A 264 3.86 -10.37 -3.09
N ALA A 265 3.99 -11.52 -2.42
CA ALA A 265 5.30 -12.07 -2.05
C ALA A 265 6.15 -12.42 -3.28
N PHE A 266 5.56 -13.02 -4.32
CA PHE A 266 6.25 -13.31 -5.58
C PHE A 266 6.55 -12.03 -6.37
N TYR A 267 5.61 -11.08 -6.43
CA TYR A 267 5.80 -9.81 -7.14
C TYR A 267 6.97 -8.97 -6.58
N ARG A 268 7.36 -9.16 -5.31
CA ARG A 268 8.55 -8.52 -4.72
C ARG A 268 9.84 -8.93 -5.43
N ARG A 269 9.93 -10.15 -5.96
CA ARG A 269 11.11 -10.68 -6.65
C ARG A 269 10.97 -10.41 -8.15
N GLN A 270 12.00 -9.83 -8.77
CA GLN A 270 11.92 -9.46 -10.18
C GLN A 270 11.81 -10.68 -11.12
N SER A 271 12.39 -11.82 -10.75
CA SER A 271 12.29 -13.08 -11.49
C SER A 271 10.90 -13.71 -11.46
N ASP A 272 10.15 -13.51 -10.37
CA ASP A 272 8.94 -14.29 -10.06
C ASP A 272 7.65 -13.48 -10.31
N ARG A 273 7.74 -12.31 -10.95
CA ARG A 273 6.58 -11.41 -11.15
C ARG A 273 5.44 -12.07 -11.90
N ILE A 274 5.75 -12.91 -12.88
CA ILE A 274 4.75 -13.65 -13.65
C ILE A 274 3.94 -14.57 -12.74
N LEU A 275 4.57 -15.20 -11.75
CA LEU A 275 3.88 -16.00 -10.74
C LEU A 275 2.97 -15.12 -9.86
N GLY A 276 3.41 -13.91 -9.52
CA GLY A 276 2.58 -12.93 -8.81
C GLY A 276 1.28 -12.61 -9.55
N TYR A 277 1.40 -12.35 -10.86
CA TYR A 277 0.26 -12.14 -11.75
C TYR A 277 -0.64 -13.36 -11.88
N ALA A 278 -0.05 -14.55 -11.99
CA ALA A 278 -0.79 -15.81 -12.09
C ALA A 278 -1.61 -16.08 -10.82
N MET A 279 -1.07 -15.81 -9.63
CA MET A 279 -1.80 -15.96 -8.36
C MET A 279 -3.01 -15.03 -8.29
N TRP A 280 -2.85 -13.74 -8.62
CA TRP A 280 -3.99 -12.83 -8.65
C TRP A 280 -5.01 -13.20 -9.73
N GLY A 281 -4.54 -13.64 -10.91
CA GLY A 281 -5.43 -14.13 -11.97
C GLY A 281 -6.24 -15.36 -11.52
N LEU A 282 -5.60 -16.32 -10.85
CA LEU A 282 -6.24 -17.52 -10.32
C LEU A 282 -7.34 -17.17 -9.31
N GLY A 283 -7.06 -16.26 -8.37
CA GLY A 283 -8.05 -15.81 -7.40
C GLY A 283 -9.28 -15.16 -8.05
N ILE A 284 -9.09 -14.42 -9.15
CA ILE A 284 -10.21 -13.88 -9.95
C ILE A 284 -11.01 -15.01 -10.59
N VAL A 285 -10.36 -16.00 -11.20
CA VAL A 285 -11.03 -17.16 -11.80
C VAL A 285 -11.86 -17.92 -10.76
N VAL A 286 -11.31 -18.19 -9.58
CA VAL A 286 -12.04 -18.82 -8.46
C VAL A 286 -13.28 -18.01 -8.10
N ASN A 287 -13.16 -16.68 -7.96
CA ASN A 287 -14.29 -15.83 -7.66
C ASN A 287 -15.34 -15.81 -8.79
N LEU A 288 -14.94 -15.86 -10.06
CA LEU A 288 -15.87 -15.97 -11.19
C LEU A 288 -16.63 -17.30 -11.18
N LEU A 289 -15.98 -18.41 -10.83
CA LEU A 289 -16.64 -19.70 -10.67
C LEU A 289 -17.66 -19.68 -9.52
N LEU A 290 -17.33 -19.02 -8.40
CA LEU A 290 -18.26 -18.84 -7.28
C LEU A 290 -19.45 -17.94 -7.65
N TRP A 291 -19.24 -16.92 -8.49
CA TRP A 291 -20.32 -16.13 -9.08
C TRP A 291 -21.26 -16.99 -9.93
N ALA A 292 -20.70 -17.82 -10.82
CA ALA A 292 -21.49 -18.73 -11.65
C ALA A 292 -22.30 -19.71 -10.79
N ALA A 293 -21.68 -20.28 -9.75
CA ALA A 293 -22.36 -21.14 -8.79
C ALA A 293 -23.51 -20.41 -8.06
N ALA A 294 -23.29 -19.17 -7.60
CA ALA A 294 -24.33 -18.37 -6.95
C ALA A 294 -25.52 -18.13 -7.87
N ILE A 295 -25.27 -17.76 -9.13
CA ILE A 295 -26.32 -17.54 -10.13
C ILE A 295 -27.10 -18.83 -10.39
N ALA A 296 -26.40 -19.94 -10.59
CA ALA A 296 -27.02 -21.25 -10.85
C ALA A 296 -27.94 -21.70 -9.70
N LEU A 297 -27.48 -21.56 -8.45
CA LEU A 297 -28.27 -21.91 -7.25
C LEU A 297 -29.51 -21.01 -7.10
N ILE A 298 -29.39 -19.70 -7.39
CA ILE A 298 -30.52 -18.78 -7.32
C ILE A 298 -31.52 -19.05 -8.44
N SER A 299 -31.06 -19.31 -9.67
CA SER A 299 -31.95 -19.65 -10.78
C SER A 299 -32.72 -20.94 -10.52
N ALA A 300 -32.05 -21.94 -9.95
CA ALA A 300 -32.69 -23.19 -9.53
C ALA A 300 -33.74 -22.99 -8.43
N ALA A 301 -33.48 -22.12 -7.47
CA ALA A 301 -34.46 -21.77 -6.44
C ALA A 301 -35.70 -21.10 -7.04
N ALA A 302 -35.52 -20.29 -8.08
CA ALA A 302 -36.59 -19.55 -8.75
C ALA A 302 -37.44 -20.44 -9.68
N SER A 303 -36.85 -21.46 -10.30
CA SER A 303 -37.59 -22.43 -11.12
C SER A 303 -38.48 -23.37 -10.31
N GLY A 304 -38.41 -23.30 -8.97
CA GLY A 304 -38.93 -24.33 -8.10
C GLY A 304 -38.01 -25.55 -8.19
N PHE A 305 -37.67 -26.10 -7.04
CA PHE A 305 -37.34 -27.52 -7.00
C PHE A 305 -38.54 -28.33 -7.50
#